data_AF-A0A540VMX5-F1
#
_entry.id   AF-A0A540VMX5-F1
#
_cell.length_a   1.000
_cell.length_b   1.000
_cell.length_c   1.000
_cell.angle_alpha   90.00
_cell.angle_beta   90.00
_cell.angle_gamma   90.00
#
_symmetry.space_group_name_H-M   'P 1'
#
loop_
_entity.id
_entity.type
_entity.pdbx_description
1 polymer ?
#
loop_
_entity_poly.entity_id
_entity_poly.type
_entity_poly.pdbx_seq_one_letter_code
_entity_poly.pdbx_strand_id
1 'polypeptide(L)'
;SDPDWQADWTLFYWVWWISWSPFVGIFAARISRGRTIREMIAGMLLAPTLLGFFWFAAFGGTALSLESAGVGRIAEMSMEDEALSLYAMLAEMPLFMVTSALATLAIVVFFITSSDSGSLVDVMVTSGGHPNPPAPYRVFWCVTEGVVAMSLLSAGGLIAMRTASLTSALPLTVFLLVACVGLVRALRVDAATSGPPPRAEIAPD
;
A
#
# COMPACT_ATOMS: atom_id res chain seq x y z
N SER A 1 -7.36 -15.21 22.83
CA SER A 1 -7.22 -14.22 21.74
C SER A 1 -8.58 -13.58 21.57
N ASP A 2 -8.64 -12.26 21.69
CA ASP A 2 -9.87 -11.52 21.44
C ASP A 2 -10.11 -11.51 19.92
N PRO A 3 -11.15 -12.18 19.38
CA PRO A 3 -11.37 -12.28 17.94
C PRO A 3 -11.53 -10.90 17.27
N ASP A 4 -12.08 -9.94 18.00
CA ASP A 4 -12.36 -8.60 17.51
C ASP A 4 -11.06 -7.82 17.28
N TRP A 5 -10.10 -7.91 18.21
CA TRP A 5 -8.79 -7.30 18.05
C TRP A 5 -8.00 -7.86 16.84
N GLN A 6 -8.11 -9.17 16.58
CA GLN A 6 -7.45 -9.78 15.43
C GLN A 6 -8.07 -9.31 14.11
N ALA A 7 -9.39 -9.11 14.08
CA ALA A 7 -10.09 -8.58 12.91
C ALA A 7 -9.69 -7.14 12.62
N ASP A 8 -9.67 -6.28 13.63
CA ASP A 8 -9.42 -4.84 13.49
C ASP A 8 -7.99 -4.50 13.08
N TRP A 9 -7.02 -5.32 13.47
CA TRP A 9 -5.60 -5.06 13.22
C TRP A 9 -4.99 -6.08 12.26
N THR A 10 -4.84 -7.32 12.72
CA THR A 10 -4.02 -8.31 12.00
C THR A 10 -4.66 -8.67 10.67
N LEU A 11 -5.91 -9.10 10.68
CA LEU A 11 -6.64 -9.50 9.47
C LEU A 11 -6.86 -8.30 8.54
N PHE A 12 -7.20 -7.13 9.10
CA PHE A 12 -7.31 -5.90 8.32
C PHE A 12 -6.02 -5.61 7.53
N TYR A 13 -4.85 -5.60 8.18
CA TYR A 13 -3.59 -5.34 7.48
C TYR A 13 -3.26 -6.43 6.46
N TRP A 14 -3.48 -7.72 6.77
CA TRP A 14 -3.27 -8.79 5.78
C TRP A 14 -4.12 -8.59 4.53
N VAL A 15 -5.40 -8.31 4.71
CA VAL A 15 -6.36 -8.03 3.64
C VAL A 15 -5.94 -6.80 2.84
N TRP A 16 -5.55 -5.73 3.52
CA TRP A 16 -5.08 -4.51 2.88
C TRP A 16 -3.83 -4.78 2.02
N TRP A 17 -2.82 -5.46 2.56
CA TRP A 17 -1.62 -5.78 1.78
C TRP A 17 -1.92 -6.68 0.58
N ILE A 18 -2.87 -7.60 0.71
CA ILE A 18 -3.35 -8.44 -0.40
C ILE A 18 -4.06 -7.61 -1.46
N SER A 19 -4.96 -6.69 -1.09
CA SER A 19 -5.68 -5.84 -2.05
C SER A 19 -4.76 -4.95 -2.87
N TRP A 20 -3.62 -4.55 -2.29
CA TRP A 20 -2.62 -3.71 -2.95
C TRP A 20 -1.56 -4.50 -3.73
N SER A 21 -1.51 -5.83 -3.61
CA SER A 21 -0.44 -6.63 -4.21
C SER A 21 -0.36 -6.54 -5.75
N PRO A 22 -1.46 -6.41 -6.53
CA PRO A 22 -1.35 -6.26 -7.99
C PRO A 22 -0.66 -4.96 -8.39
N PHE A 23 -1.01 -3.87 -7.71
CA PHE A 23 -0.41 -2.54 -7.90
C PHE A 23 1.09 -2.56 -7.58
N VAL A 24 1.44 -3.01 -6.38
CA VAL A 24 2.84 -3.11 -5.93
C VAL A 24 3.63 -4.06 -6.81
N GLY A 25 3.02 -5.17 -7.25
CA GLY A 25 3.64 -6.18 -8.11
C GLY A 25 4.03 -5.64 -9.49
N ILE A 26 3.17 -4.85 -10.14
CA ILE A 26 3.49 -4.21 -11.42
C ILE A 26 4.60 -3.18 -11.26
N PHE A 27 4.52 -2.33 -10.22
CA PHE A 27 5.57 -1.37 -9.94
C PHE A 27 6.93 -2.06 -9.71
N ALA A 28 6.93 -3.07 -8.84
CA ALA A 28 8.05 -3.95 -8.54
C ALA A 28 8.68 -4.56 -9.81
N ALA A 29 7.85 -5.09 -10.71
CA ALA A 29 8.30 -5.67 -11.96
C ALA A 29 8.98 -4.63 -12.87
N ARG A 30 8.40 -3.43 -13.00
CA ARG A 30 8.94 -2.37 -13.88
C ARG A 30 10.30 -1.86 -13.43
N ILE A 31 10.48 -1.61 -12.13
CA ILE A 31 11.75 -1.08 -11.59
C ILE A 31 12.83 -2.15 -11.42
N SER A 32 12.50 -3.43 -11.59
CA SER A 32 13.41 -4.56 -11.37
C SER A 32 13.89 -5.21 -12.66
N ARG A 33 13.65 -4.60 -13.84
CA ARG A 33 14.13 -5.11 -15.13
C ARG A 33 15.66 -5.27 -15.10
N GLY A 34 16.14 -6.48 -15.37
CA GLY A 34 17.57 -6.81 -15.41
C GLY A 34 18.21 -7.17 -14.06
N ARG A 35 17.45 -7.23 -12.96
CA ARG A 35 17.92 -7.75 -11.66
C ARG A 35 17.68 -9.25 -11.53
N THR A 36 18.49 -9.93 -10.72
CA THR A 36 18.20 -11.32 -10.35
C THR A 36 16.99 -11.39 -9.41
N ILE A 37 16.30 -12.53 -9.38
CA ILE A 37 15.17 -12.77 -8.46
C ILE A 37 15.58 -12.53 -7.00
N ARG A 38 16.80 -12.93 -6.63
CA ARG A 38 17.33 -12.77 -5.26
C ARG A 38 17.50 -11.30 -4.89
N GLU A 39 18.11 -10.50 -5.76
CA GLU A 39 18.30 -9.06 -5.53
C GLU A 39 16.95 -8.33 -5.48
N MET A 40 16.02 -8.70 -6.35
CA MET A 40 14.67 -8.17 -6.36
C MET A 40 13.96 -8.42 -5.02
N ILE A 41 13.93 -9.67 -4.55
CA ILE A 41 13.29 -10.03 -3.27
C ILE A 41 14.00 -9.34 -2.10
N ALA A 42 15.33 -9.37 -2.04
CA ALA A 42 16.08 -8.75 -0.96
C ALA A 42 15.84 -7.23 -0.90
N GLY A 43 15.87 -6.54 -2.03
CA GLY A 43 15.58 -5.10 -2.11
C GLY A 43 14.14 -4.77 -1.69
N MET A 44 13.16 -5.57 -2.13
CA MET A 44 11.75 -5.36 -1.81
C MET A 44 11.40 -5.67 -0.36
N LEU A 45 12.15 -6.53 0.32
CA LEU A 45 11.94 -6.79 1.74
C LEU A 45 12.71 -5.78 2.59
N LEU A 46 14.02 -5.64 2.36
CA LEU A 46 14.88 -4.87 3.27
C LEU A 46 14.59 -3.37 3.24
N ALA A 47 14.41 -2.77 2.05
CA ALA A 47 14.21 -1.32 1.95
C ALA A 47 12.94 -0.83 2.67
N PRO A 48 11.73 -1.36 2.40
CA PRO A 48 10.53 -0.92 3.12
C PRO A 48 10.51 -1.37 4.58
N THR A 49 11.09 -2.53 4.93
CA THR A 49 11.17 -2.93 6.35
C THR A 49 12.04 -1.98 7.15
N LEU A 50 13.19 -1.55 6.64
CA LEU A 50 14.05 -0.58 7.32
C LEU A 50 13.38 0.78 7.41
N LEU A 51 12.77 1.26 6.32
CA LEU A 51 12.02 2.50 6.32
C LEU A 51 10.90 2.48 7.36
N GLY A 52 10.10 1.41 7.37
CA GLY A 52 9.02 1.20 8.32
C GLY A 52 9.54 1.13 9.75
N PHE A 53 10.64 0.41 9.99
CA PHE A 53 11.29 0.34 11.30
C PHE A 53 11.65 1.74 11.82
N PHE A 54 12.34 2.56 11.03
CA PHE A 54 12.71 3.91 11.45
C PHE A 54 11.49 4.82 11.62
N TRP A 55 10.48 4.68 10.76
CA TRP A 55 9.23 5.43 10.88
C TRP A 55 8.50 5.12 12.19
N PHE A 56 8.23 3.85 12.47
CA PHE A 56 7.54 3.44 13.69
C PHE A 56 8.38 3.74 14.95
N ALA A 57 9.69 3.55 14.89
CA ALA A 57 10.59 3.87 16.00
C ALA A 57 10.60 5.37 16.33
N ALA A 58 10.64 6.24 15.31
CA ALA A 58 10.62 7.68 15.51
C ALA A 58 9.23 8.16 15.96
N PHE A 59 8.19 7.99 15.15
CA PHE A 59 6.87 8.56 15.43
C PHE A 59 6.13 7.82 16.53
N GLY A 60 6.10 6.48 16.47
CA GLY A 60 5.44 5.65 17.48
C GLY A 60 6.19 5.67 18.80
N GLY A 61 7.53 5.65 18.77
CA GLY A 61 8.36 5.78 19.97
C GLY A 61 8.18 7.12 20.66
N THR A 62 8.16 8.23 19.91
CA THR A 62 7.89 9.57 20.47
C THR A 62 6.49 9.66 21.06
N ALA A 63 5.46 9.20 20.35
CA ALA A 63 4.09 9.20 20.85
C ALA A 63 3.96 8.39 22.16
N LEU A 64 4.54 7.20 22.21
CA LEU A 64 4.56 6.37 23.42
C LEU A 64 5.31 7.02 24.57
N SER A 65 6.44 7.67 24.29
CA SER A 65 7.22 8.38 25.31
C SER A 65 6.41 9.54 25.92
N LEU A 66 5.70 10.33 25.10
CA LEU A 66 4.87 11.43 25.57
C LEU A 66 3.68 10.92 26.38
N GLU A 67 2.98 9.90 25.89
CA GLU A 67 1.87 9.27 26.61
C GLU A 67 2.31 8.70 27.96
N SER A 68 3.47 8.01 28.01
CA SER A 68 4.03 7.47 29.25
C SER A 68 4.43 8.55 30.27
N ALA A 69 4.74 9.76 29.78
CA ALA A 69 5.02 10.92 30.62
C ALA A 69 3.74 11.67 31.05
N GLY A 70 2.56 11.24 30.59
CA GLY A 70 1.27 11.88 30.85
C GLY A 70 1.05 13.17 30.07
N VAL A 71 1.73 13.34 28.92
CA VAL A 71 1.71 14.55 28.09
C VAL A 71 0.92 14.30 26.80
N GLY A 72 0.07 15.25 26.40
CA GLY A 72 -0.61 15.25 25.10
C GLY A 72 -1.88 14.40 24.96
N ARG A 73 -2.24 13.56 25.94
CA ARG A 73 -3.45 12.69 25.91
C ARG A 73 -3.62 11.95 24.57
N ILE A 74 -2.52 11.45 24.02
CA ILE A 74 -2.43 10.95 22.65
C ILE A 74 -3.30 9.69 22.50
N ALA A 75 -3.31 8.82 23.51
CA ALA A 75 -4.15 7.63 23.49
C ALA A 75 -5.64 7.96 23.41
N GLU A 76 -6.10 8.93 24.20
CA GLU A 76 -7.51 9.34 24.21
C GLU A 76 -7.91 9.99 22.88
N MET A 77 -7.09 10.90 22.34
CA MET A 77 -7.34 11.49 21.02
C MET A 77 -7.38 10.43 19.93
N SER A 78 -6.53 9.39 20.01
CA SER A 78 -6.53 8.28 19.06
C SER A 78 -7.78 7.40 19.15
N MET A 79 -8.44 7.34 20.31
CA MET A 79 -9.69 6.60 20.48
C MET A 79 -10.90 7.38 19.95
N GLU A 80 -10.85 8.71 19.99
CA GLU A 80 -11.87 9.58 19.41
C GLU A 80 -11.76 9.60 17.88
N ASP A 81 -10.56 9.83 17.36
CA ASP A 81 -10.28 9.82 15.92
C ASP A 81 -8.81 9.45 15.67
N GLU A 82 -8.60 8.28 15.08
CA GLU A 82 -7.27 7.79 14.72
C GLU A 82 -6.48 8.75 13.80
N ALA A 83 -7.17 9.60 13.02
CA ALA A 83 -6.52 10.58 12.15
C ALA A 83 -5.85 11.72 12.93
N LEU A 84 -6.25 11.97 14.18
CA LEU A 84 -5.73 13.06 15.00
C LEU A 84 -4.44 12.70 15.75
N SER A 85 -4.11 11.40 15.90
CA SER A 85 -2.99 10.94 16.73
C SER A 85 -1.63 11.52 16.32
N LEU A 86 -1.40 11.67 15.01
CA LEU A 86 -0.17 12.31 14.51
C LEU A 86 -0.11 13.78 14.93
N TYR A 87 -1.22 14.52 14.80
CA TYR A 87 -1.27 15.94 15.13
C TYR A 87 -1.22 16.19 16.63
N ALA A 88 -1.83 15.31 17.43
CA ALA A 88 -1.71 15.33 18.89
C ALA A 88 -0.26 15.20 19.34
N MET A 89 0.49 14.26 18.76
CA MET A 89 1.93 14.12 19.04
C MET A 89 2.73 15.35 18.59
N LEU A 90 2.46 15.88 17.39
CA LEU A 90 3.14 17.06 16.88
C LEU A 90 2.84 18.33 17.70
N ALA A 91 1.67 18.43 18.33
CA ALA A 91 1.29 19.56 19.17
C ALA A 91 2.18 19.71 20.40
N GLU A 92 2.72 18.60 20.89
CA GLU A 92 3.66 18.54 22.02
C GLU A 92 5.13 18.70 21.58
N MET A 93 5.37 18.83 20.28
CA MET A 93 6.71 19.06 19.72
C MET A 93 6.92 20.54 19.39
N PRO A 94 8.17 21.03 19.44
CA PRO A 94 8.46 22.38 18.96
C PRO A 94 8.11 22.52 17.47
N LEU A 95 7.73 23.73 17.06
CA LEU A 95 7.37 24.07 15.68
C LEU A 95 6.10 23.38 15.16
N PHE A 96 5.14 23.04 16.03
CA PHE A 96 3.85 22.43 15.66
C PHE A 96 3.21 23.00 14.38
N MET A 97 3.10 24.33 14.27
CA MET A 97 2.49 24.97 13.09
C MET A 97 3.19 24.60 11.77
N VAL A 98 4.52 24.45 11.80
CA VAL A 98 5.30 24.08 10.61
C VAL A 98 5.21 22.58 10.36
N THR A 99 5.40 21.76 11.40
CA THR A 99 5.41 20.30 11.25
C THR A 99 4.04 19.74 10.91
N SER A 100 2.96 20.27 11.47
CA SER A 100 1.58 19.91 11.12
C SER A 100 1.24 20.29 9.67
N ALA A 101 1.60 21.50 9.23
CA ALA A 101 1.39 21.92 7.85
C ALA A 101 2.16 21.04 6.85
N LEU A 102 3.41 20.68 7.16
CA LEU A 102 4.20 19.75 6.36
C LEU A 102 3.61 18.34 6.37
N ALA A 103 3.11 17.86 7.51
CA ALA A 103 2.44 16.56 7.60
C ALA A 103 1.18 16.52 6.74
N THR A 104 0.32 17.55 6.80
CA THR A 104 -0.86 17.65 5.95
C THR A 104 -0.48 17.70 4.47
N LEU A 105 0.53 18.50 4.10
CA LEU A 105 1.02 18.56 2.72
C LEU A 105 1.54 17.19 2.25
N ALA A 106 2.30 16.49 3.09
CA ALA A 106 2.82 15.16 2.78
C ALA A 106 1.69 14.14 2.57
N ILE A 107 0.65 14.17 3.41
CA ILE A 107 -0.55 13.33 3.27
C ILE A 107 -1.24 13.62 1.94
N VAL A 108 -1.44 14.89 1.58
CA VAL A 108 -2.07 15.29 0.31
C VAL A 108 -1.26 14.84 -0.89
N VAL A 109 0.06 15.07 -0.89
CA VAL A 109 0.96 14.65 -1.98
C VAL A 109 0.99 13.13 -2.11
N PHE A 110 1.06 12.41 -0.99
CA PHE A 110 1.03 10.95 -0.98
C PHE A 110 -0.29 10.42 -1.53
N PHE A 111 -1.42 10.99 -1.11
CA PHE A 111 -2.75 10.61 -1.60
C PHE A 111 -2.86 10.83 -3.12
N ILE A 112 -2.51 12.02 -3.62
CA ILE A 112 -2.56 12.34 -5.05
C ILE A 112 -1.67 11.39 -5.85
N THR A 113 -0.42 11.19 -5.41
CA THR A 113 0.55 10.34 -6.13
C THR A 113 0.14 8.86 -6.11
N SER A 114 -0.41 8.39 -4.99
CA SER A 114 -0.86 7.01 -4.83
C SER A 114 -2.11 6.74 -5.68
N SER A 115 -3.11 7.63 -5.66
CA SER A 115 -4.31 7.50 -6.49
C SER A 115 -3.94 7.52 -7.98
N ASP A 116 -3.05 8.43 -8.37
CA ASP A 116 -2.60 8.52 -9.75
C ASP A 116 -1.92 7.24 -10.27
N SER A 117 -1.07 6.65 -9.42
CA SER A 117 -0.38 5.40 -9.72
C SER A 117 -1.36 4.22 -9.74
N GLY A 118 -2.33 4.18 -8.81
CA GLY A 118 -3.37 3.16 -8.72
C GLY A 118 -4.25 3.13 -9.96
N SER A 119 -4.81 4.27 -10.35
CA SER A 119 -5.66 4.39 -11.54
C SER A 119 -4.92 4.04 -12.84
N LEU A 120 -3.59 4.27 -12.91
CA LEU A 120 -2.79 3.79 -14.03
C LEU A 120 -2.78 2.25 -14.10
N VAL A 121 -2.68 1.55 -12.97
CA VAL A 121 -2.71 0.09 -12.94
C VAL A 121 -4.09 -0.45 -13.32
N ASP A 122 -5.16 0.11 -12.77
CA ASP A 122 -6.53 -0.32 -13.09
C ASP A 122 -6.81 -0.21 -14.59
N VAL A 123 -6.36 0.89 -15.19
CA VAL A 123 -6.57 1.12 -16.60
C VAL A 123 -5.66 0.23 -17.48
N MET A 124 -4.44 -0.11 -17.03
CA MET A 124 -3.60 -1.10 -17.71
C MET A 124 -4.28 -2.48 -17.71
N VAL A 125 -4.82 -2.92 -16.57
CA VAL A 125 -5.48 -4.23 -16.43
C VAL A 125 -6.74 -4.31 -17.29
N THR A 126 -7.53 -3.23 -17.30
CA THR A 126 -8.79 -3.18 -18.06
C THR A 126 -8.60 -2.90 -19.55
N SER A 127 -7.40 -2.47 -19.97
CA SER A 127 -7.01 -2.28 -21.38
C SER A 127 -6.20 -3.45 -21.94
N GLY A 128 -6.31 -4.64 -21.36
CA GLY A 128 -5.61 -5.84 -21.84
C GLY A 128 -4.08 -5.82 -21.62
N GLY A 129 -3.60 -5.03 -20.66
CA GLY A 129 -2.17 -4.91 -20.34
C GLY A 129 -1.42 -3.84 -21.14
N HIS A 130 -2.13 -2.93 -21.84
CA HIS A 130 -1.49 -1.86 -22.60
C HIS A 130 -0.66 -0.95 -21.68
N PRO A 131 0.67 -0.81 -21.87
CA PRO A 131 1.56 -0.17 -20.89
C PRO A 131 1.42 1.36 -20.81
N ASN A 132 0.84 1.99 -21.84
CA ASN A 132 0.56 3.42 -21.91
C ASN A 132 -0.90 3.65 -22.36
N PRO A 133 -1.87 3.33 -21.49
CA PRO A 133 -3.29 3.43 -21.83
C PRO A 133 -3.74 4.90 -21.95
N PRO A 134 -4.76 5.23 -22.78
CA PRO A 134 -5.18 6.61 -23.01
C PRO A 134 -5.65 7.34 -21.74
N ALA A 135 -5.30 8.63 -21.63
CA ALA A 135 -5.58 9.46 -20.46
C ALA A 135 -7.06 9.53 -20.02
N PRO A 136 -8.07 9.56 -20.92
CA PRO A 136 -9.48 9.61 -20.49
C PRO A 136 -9.91 8.44 -19.62
N TYR A 137 -9.38 7.23 -19.88
CA TYR A 137 -9.70 6.06 -19.10
C TYR A 137 -9.06 6.11 -17.70
N ARG A 138 -7.89 6.73 -17.55
CA ARG A 138 -7.25 6.96 -16.25
C ARG A 138 -8.04 7.97 -15.41
N VAL A 139 -8.56 9.03 -16.05
CA VAL A 139 -9.44 10.01 -15.38
C VAL A 139 -10.71 9.33 -14.90
N PHE A 140 -11.30 8.43 -15.70
CA PHE A 140 -12.46 7.64 -15.27
C PHE A 140 -12.18 6.87 -13.98
N TRP A 141 -11.09 6.09 -13.91
CA TRP A 141 -10.74 5.32 -12.71
C TRP A 141 -10.50 6.22 -11.49
N CYS A 142 -9.72 7.29 -11.65
CA CYS A 142 -9.44 8.24 -10.57
C CYS A 142 -10.72 8.88 -10.00
N VAL A 143 -11.66 9.28 -10.87
CA VAL A 143 -12.95 9.83 -10.42
C VAL A 143 -13.80 8.77 -9.73
N THR A 144 -13.87 7.55 -10.27
CA THR A 144 -14.66 6.48 -9.64
C THR A 144 -14.12 6.07 -8.28
N GLU A 145 -12.79 5.94 -8.12
CA GLU A 145 -12.14 5.68 -6.83
C GLU A 145 -12.48 6.78 -5.82
N GLY A 146 -12.40 8.06 -6.23
CA GLY A 146 -12.75 9.20 -5.38
C GLY A 146 -14.22 9.20 -4.95
N VAL A 147 -15.15 8.85 -5.86
CA VAL A 147 -16.58 8.72 -5.55
C VAL A 147 -16.83 7.56 -4.59
N VAL A 148 -16.17 6.42 -4.76
CA VAL A 148 -16.26 5.28 -3.84
C VAL A 148 -15.72 5.66 -2.46
N ALA A 149 -14.55 6.30 -2.38
CA ALA A 149 -13.98 6.77 -1.13
C ALA A 149 -14.92 7.77 -0.42
N MET A 150 -15.45 8.76 -1.15
CA MET A 150 -16.38 9.76 -0.61
C MET A 150 -17.67 9.11 -0.09
N SER A 151 -18.23 8.16 -0.84
CA SER A 151 -19.45 7.46 -0.42
C SER A 151 -19.23 6.60 0.83
N LEU A 152 -18.14 5.84 0.90
CA LEU A 152 -17.80 5.03 2.08
C LEU A 152 -17.54 5.89 3.32
N LEU A 153 -16.79 6.99 3.16
CA LEU A 153 -16.56 7.94 4.24
C LEU A 153 -17.88 8.53 4.76
N SER A 154 -18.80 8.90 3.86
CA SER A 154 -20.11 9.44 4.24
C SER A 154 -21.06 8.41 4.88
N ALA A 155 -20.94 7.13 4.53
CA ALA A 155 -21.85 6.08 4.98
C ALA A 155 -21.50 5.55 6.37
N GLY A 156 -20.22 5.48 6.72
CA GLY A 156 -19.79 4.95 8.02
C GLY A 156 -18.32 5.18 8.35
N GLY A 157 -17.70 6.19 7.73
CA GLY A 157 -16.32 6.59 8.00
C GLY A 157 -15.30 5.46 7.80
N LEU A 158 -14.29 5.44 8.67
CA LEU A 158 -13.19 4.48 8.63
C LEU A 158 -13.67 3.03 8.77
N ILE A 159 -14.70 2.79 9.60
CA ILE A 159 -15.27 1.45 9.81
C ILE A 159 -15.84 0.91 8.49
N ALA A 160 -16.65 1.70 7.78
CA ALA A 160 -17.20 1.29 6.49
C ALA A 160 -16.09 0.98 5.46
N MET A 161 -15.02 1.78 5.43
CA MET A 161 -13.87 1.53 4.55
C MET A 161 -13.13 0.22 4.90
N ARG A 162 -12.92 -0.05 6.20
CA ARG A 162 -12.30 -1.30 6.69
C ARG A 162 -13.14 -2.50 6.31
N THR A 163 -14.45 -2.47 6.58
CA THR A 163 -15.37 -3.57 6.26
C THR A 163 -15.45 -3.84 4.76
N ALA A 164 -15.54 -2.79 3.93
CA ALA A 164 -15.56 -2.93 2.47
C ALA A 164 -14.25 -3.54 1.94
N SER A 165 -13.11 -3.15 2.52
CA SER A 165 -11.81 -3.74 2.17
C SER A 165 -11.77 -5.23 2.53
N LEU A 166 -12.25 -5.59 3.72
CA LEU A 166 -12.27 -6.97 4.22
C LEU A 166 -13.03 -7.93 3.31
N THR A 167 -14.20 -7.52 2.81
CA THR A 167 -15.04 -8.35 1.94
C THR A 167 -14.43 -8.53 0.55
N SER A 168 -13.72 -7.51 0.04
CA SER A 168 -13.11 -7.55 -1.30
C SER A 168 -11.84 -8.39 -1.41
N ALA A 169 -11.07 -8.58 -0.33
CA ALA A 169 -9.77 -9.26 -0.41
C ALA A 169 -9.85 -10.79 -0.41
N LEU A 170 -10.96 -11.37 0.07
CA LEU A 170 -11.12 -12.82 0.10
C LEU A 170 -11.03 -13.48 -1.29
N PRO A 171 -11.77 -13.01 -2.33
CA PRO A 171 -11.61 -13.56 -3.69
C PRO A 171 -10.21 -13.31 -4.26
N LEU A 172 -9.62 -12.15 -3.97
CA LEU A 172 -8.27 -11.82 -4.44
C LEU A 172 -7.21 -12.72 -3.81
N THR A 173 -7.39 -13.14 -2.55
CA THR A 173 -6.50 -14.08 -1.87
C THR A 173 -6.44 -15.42 -2.63
N VAL A 174 -7.60 -15.94 -3.05
CA VAL A 174 -7.67 -17.17 -3.84
C VAL A 174 -6.94 -17.00 -5.18
N PHE A 175 -7.14 -15.86 -5.84
CA PHE A 175 -6.43 -15.54 -7.08
C PHE A 175 -4.90 -15.52 -6.89
N LEU A 176 -4.40 -14.88 -5.81
CA LEU A 176 -2.96 -14.83 -5.53
C LEU A 176 -2.37 -16.21 -5.25
N LEU A 177 -3.10 -17.09 -4.56
CA LEU A 177 -2.64 -18.48 -4.34
C LEU A 177 -2.48 -19.23 -5.66
N VAL A 178 -3.43 -19.06 -6.60
CA VAL A 178 -3.32 -19.63 -7.95
C VAL A 178 -2.13 -19.03 -8.70
N ALA A 179 -1.93 -17.72 -8.60
CA ALA A 179 -0.78 -17.03 -9.21
C ALA A 179 0.56 -17.54 -8.66
N CYS A 180 0.67 -17.79 -7.35
CA CYS A 180 1.86 -18.38 -6.73
C CYS A 180 2.17 -19.77 -7.27
N VAL A 181 1.14 -20.64 -7.44
CA VAL A 181 1.32 -21.96 -8.06
C VAL A 181 1.77 -21.82 -9.51
N GLY A 182 1.18 -20.89 -10.26
CA GLY A 182 1.58 -20.57 -11.63
C GLY A 182 3.04 -20.12 -11.72
N LEU A 183 3.47 -19.23 -10.82
CA LEU A 183 4.85 -18.74 -10.74
C LEU A 183 5.84 -19.88 -10.46
N VAL A 184 5.56 -20.75 -9.48
CA VAL A 184 6.42 -21.89 -9.18
C VAL A 184 6.53 -22.84 -10.38
N ARG A 185 5.44 -23.09 -11.10
CA ARG A 185 5.47 -23.89 -12.33
C ARG A 185 6.31 -23.22 -13.42
N ALA A 186 6.11 -21.92 -13.66
CA ALA A 186 6.87 -21.16 -14.64
C ALA A 186 8.38 -21.18 -14.34
N LEU A 187 8.78 -20.96 -13.09
CA LEU A 187 10.18 -20.99 -12.67
C LEU A 187 10.81 -22.38 -12.80
N ARG A 188 10.05 -23.45 -12.56
CA ARG A 188 10.53 -24.84 -12.76
C ARG A 188 10.75 -25.15 -14.24
N VAL A 189 9.87 -24.67 -15.12
CA VAL A 189 10.04 -24.81 -16.57
C VAL A 189 11.27 -24.02 -17.03
N ASP A 190 11.41 -22.77 -16.61
CA ASP A 190 12.56 -21.93 -16.93
C ASP A 190 13.88 -22.57 -16.49
N ALA A 191 13.95 -23.07 -15.25
CA ALA A 191 15.13 -23.78 -14.73
C ALA A 191 15.45 -25.10 -15.47
N ALA A 192 14.45 -25.75 -16.08
CA ALA A 192 14.61 -26.95 -16.88
C ALA A 192 15.00 -26.66 -18.34
N THR A 193 14.89 -25.41 -18.79
CA THR A 193 15.20 -25.00 -20.17
C THR A 193 16.65 -24.52 -20.23
N SER A 194 17.39 -24.89 -21.28
CA SER A 194 18.83 -24.59 -21.40
C SER A 194 19.09 -23.13 -21.77
N GLY A 195 19.19 -22.27 -20.75
CA GLY A 195 19.70 -20.91 -20.84
C GLY A 195 18.67 -19.86 -21.31
N PRO A 196 18.88 -18.59 -20.94
CA PRO A 196 17.98 -17.51 -21.36
C PRO A 196 17.95 -17.41 -22.89
N PRO A 197 16.80 -17.12 -23.51
CA PRO A 197 16.75 -16.83 -24.94
C PRO A 197 17.77 -15.73 -25.28
N PRO A 198 18.41 -15.78 -26.46
CA PRO A 198 19.38 -14.77 -26.87
C PRO A 198 18.81 -13.37 -26.70
N ARG A 199 19.62 -12.41 -26.18
CA ARG A 199 19.19 -11.02 -25.93
C ARG A 199 18.48 -10.34 -27.11
N ALA A 200 18.73 -10.81 -28.33
CA ALA A 200 18.08 -10.36 -29.56
C ALA A 200 16.56 -10.64 -29.59
N GLU A 201 16.07 -11.65 -28.86
CA GLU A 201 14.64 -11.99 -28.77
C GLU A 201 13.90 -11.23 -27.64
N ILE A 202 14.63 -10.51 -26.78
CA ILE A 202 14.10 -9.84 -25.58
C ILE A 202 13.99 -8.31 -25.78
N ALA A 203 14.60 -7.76 -26.84
CA ALA A 203 14.47 -6.36 -27.19
C ALA A 203 13.08 -6.13 -27.82
N PRO A 204 12.23 -5.27 -27.25
CA PRO A 204 11.05 -4.82 -27.96
C PRO A 204 11.50 -3.93 -29.12
N ASP A 205 10.90 -4.15 -30.30
CA ASP A 205 10.92 -3.17 -31.40
C ASP A 205 10.32 -1.82 -30.95
#